data_AF-A0A2V9UPF5-F1
#
_entry.id   AF-A0A2V9UPF5-F1
#
_cell.length_a   1.000
_cell.length_b   1.000
_cell.length_c   1.000
_cell.angle_alpha   90.00
_cell.angle_beta   90.00
_cell.angle_gamma   90.00
#
_symmetry.space_group_name_H-M   'P 1'
#
loop_
_entity.id
_entity.type
_entity.pdbx_description
1 polymer ?
#
loop_
_entity_poly.entity_id
_entity_poly.type
_entity_poly.pdbx_seq_one_letter_code
_entity_poly.pdbx_strand_id
1 'polypeptide(L)' 'MRYPKFHQQGFCTSTGVIEAGCKVVIGTRLKRAGMHWTVRGANAIIALRCSRLSGCLEDFWERRSDRTQAAA' A
#
# COMPACT_ATOMS: atom_id res chain seq x y z
N MET A 1 -11.54 -17.34 -15.57
CA MET A 1 -11.40 -15.87 -15.44
C MET A 1 -12.32 -15.18 -16.45
N ARG A 2 -12.92 -14.02 -16.13
CA ARG A 2 -13.92 -13.34 -16.98
C ARG A 2 -13.31 -12.25 -17.87
N TYR A 3 -12.24 -12.60 -18.59
CA TYR A 3 -11.47 -11.63 -19.39
C TYR A 3 -12.31 -10.79 -20.37
N PRO A 4 -13.27 -11.35 -21.13
CA PRO A 4 -14.07 -10.54 -22.06
C PRO A 4 -14.83 -9.41 -21.36
N LYS A 5 -15.34 -9.65 -20.15
CA LYS A 5 -16.02 -8.63 -19.35
C LYS A 5 -15.06 -7.53 -18.90
N PHE A 6 -13.85 -7.90 -18.48
CA PHE A 6 -12.84 -6.93 -18.02
C PHE A 6 -12.29 -6.08 -19.16
N HIS A 7 -12.11 -6.67 -20.35
CA HIS A 7 -11.75 -5.91 -21.54
C HIS A 7 -12.85 -4.91 -21.94
N GLN A 8 -14.13 -5.32 -21.89
CA GLN A 8 -15.25 -4.39 -22.14
C GLN A 8 -15.30 -3.24 -21.11
N GLN A 9 -14.88 -3.48 -19.88
CA GLN A 9 -14.80 -2.46 -18.82
C GLN A 9 -13.53 -1.61 -18.88
N GLY A 10 -12.64 -1.85 -19.85
CA GLY A 10 -11.36 -1.15 -19.98
C GLY A 10 -10.35 -1.47 -18.86
N PHE A 11 -10.56 -2.56 -18.12
CA PHE A 11 -9.66 -2.94 -17.04
C PHE A 11 -8.36 -3.53 -17.58
N CYS A 12 -7.26 -3.16 -16.94
CA CYS A 12 -5.96 -3.74 -17.20
C CYS A 12 -5.96 -5.20 -16.69
N THR A 13 -5.83 -6.16 -17.60
CA THR A 13 -5.79 -7.59 -17.28
C THR A 13 -4.36 -8.12 -17.07
N SER A 14 -3.34 -7.29 -17.29
CA SER A 14 -1.94 -7.64 -17.10
C SER A 14 -1.50 -7.41 -15.64
N THR A 15 -0.51 -8.20 -15.18
CA THR A 15 0.03 -8.09 -13.82
C THR A 15 1.08 -6.98 -13.69
N GLY A 16 1.61 -6.46 -14.79
CA GLY A 16 2.76 -5.55 -14.79
C GLY A 16 2.55 -4.27 -13.97
N VAL A 17 1.35 -3.70 -13.98
CA VAL A 17 1.01 -2.51 -13.17
C VAL A 17 1.10 -2.83 -11.67
N ILE A 18 0.58 -4.00 -11.27
CA ILE A 18 0.62 -4.46 -9.88
C ILE A 18 2.06 -4.80 -9.46
N GLU A 19 2.81 -5.49 -10.31
CA GLU A 19 4.21 -5.85 -10.04
C GLU A 19 5.10 -4.60 -9.90
N ALA A 20 4.92 -3.61 -10.78
CA ALA A 20 5.59 -2.31 -10.69
C ALA A 20 5.20 -1.59 -9.39
N GLY A 21 3.91 -1.58 -9.05
CA GLY A 21 3.41 -1.05 -7.77
C GLY A 21 4.09 -1.71 -6.57
N CYS A 22 4.14 -3.04 -6.52
CA CYS A 22 4.82 -3.77 -5.45
C CYS A 22 6.33 -3.44 -5.38
N LYS A 23 7.00 -3.28 -6.53
CA LYS A 23 8.41 -2.87 -6.56
C LYS A 23 8.61 -1.50 -5.92
N VAL A 24 7.74 -0.54 -6.22
CA VAL A 24 7.84 0.84 -5.72
C VAL A 24 7.37 0.97 -4.27
N VAL A 25 6.21 0.43 -3.92
CA VAL A 25 5.61 0.60 -2.59
C VAL A 25 6.34 -0.26 -1.55
N ILE A 26 6.58 -1.54 -1.87
CA ILE A 26 7.11 -2.53 -0.94
C ILE A 26 8.64 -2.63 -1.08
N GLY A 27 9.11 -2.89 -2.30
CA GLY A 27 10.52 -3.24 -2.57
C GLY A 27 11.51 -2.18 -2.12
N THR A 28 11.16 -0.90 -2.30
CA THR A 28 12.02 0.24 -1.93
C THR A 28 12.32 0.35 -0.44
N ARG A 29 11.49 -0.24 0.45
CA ARG A 29 11.67 -0.12 1.91
C ARG A 29 11.69 -1.42 2.68
N LEU A 30 11.04 -2.47 2.19
CA LEU A 30 10.90 -3.72 2.95
C LEU A 30 11.81 -4.84 2.45
N LYS A 31 12.39 -4.74 1.25
CA LYS A 31 13.20 -5.80 0.63
C LYS A 31 14.70 -5.48 0.52
N ARG A 32 15.22 -4.46 1.23
CA ARG A 32 16.66 -4.13 1.17
C ARG A 32 17.47 -5.02 2.13
N ALA A 33 18.77 -5.13 1.88
CA ALA A 33 19.68 -5.93 2.68
C ALA A 33 19.67 -5.54 4.17
N GLY A 34 19.77 -6.55 5.04
CA GLY A 34 19.83 -6.38 6.50
C GLY A 34 18.52 -5.97 7.18
N MET A 35 17.42 -5.82 6.43
CA MET A 35 16.15 -5.38 6.99
C MET A 35 15.38 -6.53 7.63
N HIS A 36 15.11 -6.37 8.92
CA HIS A 36 14.27 -7.29 9.69
C HIS A 36 13.02 -6.54 10.15
N TRP A 37 11.86 -7.13 9.90
CA TRP A 37 10.58 -6.52 10.23
C TRP A 37 9.74 -7.48 11.05
N THR A 38 9.07 -6.94 12.05
CA THR A 38 7.88 -7.61 12.59
C THR A 38 6.72 -7.40 11.62
N VAL A 39 5.78 -8.34 11.58
CA VAL A 39 4.58 -8.22 10.72
C VAL A 39 3.83 -6.91 11.00
N ARG A 40 3.66 -6.57 12.29
CA ARG A 40 3.04 -5.31 12.71
C ARG A 40 3.81 -4.07 12.21
N GLY A 41 5.13 -4.08 12.31
CA GLY A 41 5.98 -2.97 11.85
C GLY A 41 5.96 -2.81 10.33
N ALA A 42 6.07 -3.91 9.59
CA ALA A 42 5.96 -3.91 8.13
C ALA A 42 4.60 -3.35 7.68
N ASN A 43 3.50 -3.83 8.26
CA ASN A 43 2.15 -3.36 7.91
C ASN A 43 1.97 -1.86 8.19
N ALA A 44 2.50 -1.34 9.30
CA ALA A 44 2.44 0.08 9.61
C ALA A 44 3.19 0.94 8.56
N ILE A 45 4.37 0.49 8.12
CA ILE A 45 5.15 1.20 7.10
C ILE A 45 4.51 1.08 5.72
N ILE A 46 3.96 -0.07 5.35
CA ILE A 46 3.21 -0.24 4.10
C ILE A 46 2.05 0.74 4.05
N ALA A 47 1.22 0.78 5.09
CA ALA A 47 0.07 1.67 5.14
C ALA A 47 0.47 3.15 4.97
N LEU A 48 1.50 3.60 5.70
CA LEU A 48 2.04 4.95 5.55
C LEU A 48 2.52 5.24 4.11
N ARG A 49 3.23 4.29 3.49
CA ARG A 49 3.74 4.46 2.12
C ARG A 49 2.62 4.48 1.09
N CYS A 50 1.59 3.63 1.23
CA CYS A 50 0.42 3.65 0.36
C CYS A 50 -0.25 5.02 0.42
N SER A 51 -0.55 5.52 1.62
CA SER A 51 -1.16 6.83 1.82
C SER A 51 -0.34 7.96 1.21
N ARG A 52 0.99 7.95 1.38
CA ARG A 52 1.87 8.95 0.76
C ARG A 52 1.85 8.90 -0.78
N LEU A 53 1.94 7.70 -1.36
CA LEU A 53 2.00 7.56 -2.83
C LEU A 53 0.65 7.80 -3.51
N SER A 54 -0.45 7.58 -2.78
CA SER A 54 -1.81 7.88 -3.24
C SER A 54 -2.22 9.35 -3.00
N GLY A 55 -1.40 10.16 -2.32
CA GLY A 55 -1.72 11.56 -2.02
C GLY A 55 -2.75 11.75 -0.90
N CYS A 56 -2.95 10.74 -0.05
CA CYS A 56 -3.90 10.75 1.07
C CYS A 56 -3.17 10.67 2.41
N LEU A 57 -2.10 11.46 2.57
CA LEU A 57 -1.26 11.40 3.76
C LEU A 57 -1.96 12.03 4.97
N GLU A 58 -2.72 13.10 4.74
CA GLU A 58 -3.47 13.84 5.74
C GLU A 58 -4.53 12.94 6.38
N ASP A 59 -5.39 12.30 5.57
CA ASP A 59 -6.39 11.32 6.02
C ASP A 59 -5.79 10.14 6.80
N PHE A 60 -4.55 9.77 6.49
CA PHE A 60 -3.84 8.73 7.22
C PHE A 60 -3.46 9.16 8.64
N TRP A 61 -3.04 10.41 8.80
CA TRP A 61 -2.68 10.95 10.11
C TRP A 61 -3.91 11.23 10.97
N GLU A 62 -4.97 11.80 10.40
CA GLU A 62 -6.24 12.06 11.12
C GLU A 62 -6.80 10.78 11.74
N ARG A 63 -6.94 9.71 10.95
CA ARG A 63 -7.40 8.40 11.47
C ARG A 63 -6.53 7.85 12.60
N ARG A 64 -5.24 8.21 12.62
CA ARG A 64 -4.30 7.74 13.65
C ARG A 64 -4.33 8.61 14.90
N SER A 65 -4.49 9.92 14.76
CA SER A 65 -4.69 10.83 15.90
C SER A 65 -5.99 10.50 16.62
N ASP A 66 -7.07 10.25 15.89
CA ASP A 66 -8.38 9.94 16.46
C ASP A 66 -8.34 8.66 17.29
N ARG A 67 -7.69 7.61 16.76
CA ARG A 67 -7.48 6.37 17.52
C ARG A 67 -6.63 6.57 18.78
N THR A 68 -5.69 7.51 18.74
CA THR A 68 -4.84 7.81 19.89
C THR A 68 -5.63 8.58 20.95
N GLN A 69 -6.49 9.52 20.54
CA GLN A 69 -7.37 10.26 21.44
C GLN A 69 -8.46 9.37 22.05
N ALA A 70 -9.05 8.45 21.28
CA ALA A 70 -10.07 7.52 21.79
C ALA A 70 -9.54 6.46 22.78
N ALA A 71 -8.21 6.26 22.83
CA ALA A 71 -7.56 5.33 23.74
C ALA A 71 -6.98 6.01 25.00
N ALA A 72 -7.05 7.35 25.07
CA ALA A 72 -6.66 8.16 26.21
C ALA A 72 -7.88 8.46 27.09
#